data_AF-A0A1W9LQY1-F1
#
_entry.id   AF-A0A1W9LQY1-F1
#
_cell.length_a   1.000
_cell.length_b   1.000
_cell.length_c   1.000
_cell.angle_alpha   90.00
_cell.angle_beta   90.00
_cell.angle_gamma   90.00
#
_symmetry.space_group_name_H-M   'P 1'
#
loop_
_entity.id
_entity.type
_entity.pdbx_description
1 polymer ?
#
loop_
_entity_poly.entity_id
_entity_poly.type
_entity_poly.pdbx_seq_one_letter_code
_entity_poly.pdbx_strand_id
1 'polypeptide(L)'
;MKNRWTLHVEDFGSIRSADIEVAPMMLFVGENNTGKSYLASLLWGISEMGYISDEILNSEKDSLVQRIFSNREINIGKLNINYSNQSDKNTESRHSVYLPASRTGFMLSYKPLIAELMNHWGLDKPEIQTTFTLPTIRFLQKLIKAEMSPETPFADIAE
;
A
#
# COMPACT_ATOMS: atom_id res chain seq x y z
N MET A 1 15.93 6.07 15.40
CA MET A 1 14.85 5.34 14.69
C MET A 1 15.43 4.02 14.17
N LYS A 2 15.11 2.88 14.79
CA LYS A 2 15.52 1.55 14.36
C LYS A 2 14.35 0.58 14.53
N ASN A 3 13.25 0.85 13.84
CA ASN A 3 12.19 -0.15 13.75
C ASN A 3 12.60 -1.03 12.58
N ARG A 4 13.25 -2.16 12.91
CA ARG A 4 13.68 -3.14 11.93
C ARG A 4 12.80 -4.36 12.13
N TRP A 5 11.96 -4.61 11.15
CA TRP A 5 11.25 -5.87 11.04
C TRP A 5 11.51 -6.44 9.66
N THR A 6 11.57 -7.75 9.60
CA THR A 6 11.78 -8.48 8.34
C THR A 6 10.46 -9.07 7.91
N LEU A 7 10.02 -8.68 6.71
CA LEU A 7 8.89 -9.31 6.04
C LEU A 7 9.36 -10.60 5.36
N HIS A 8 8.66 -11.69 5.63
CA HIS A 8 8.85 -12.96 4.96
C HIS A 8 7.59 -13.28 4.16
N VAL A 9 7.74 -13.51 2.85
CA VAL A 9 6.62 -13.85 1.97
C VAL A 9 6.99 -15.02 1.05
N GLU A 10 6.06 -15.95 0.87
CA GLU A 10 6.17 -17.09 -0.06
C GLU A 10 4.94 -17.16 -0.96
N ASP A 11 5.14 -17.58 -2.22
CA ASP A 11 4.12 -17.79 -3.25
C ASP A 11 3.13 -16.62 -3.36
N PHE A 12 3.65 -15.40 -3.50
CA PHE A 12 2.87 -14.17 -3.60
C PHE A 12 2.89 -13.60 -5.03
N GLY A 13 1.81 -13.82 -5.79
CA GLY A 13 1.77 -13.45 -7.20
C GLY A 13 2.93 -14.07 -7.99
N SER A 14 3.77 -13.24 -8.63
CA SER A 14 4.97 -13.71 -9.36
C SER A 14 6.19 -13.95 -8.47
N ILE A 15 6.08 -13.75 -7.16
CA ILE A 15 7.19 -13.89 -6.21
C ILE A 15 7.11 -15.26 -5.54
N ARG A 16 8.10 -16.11 -5.81
CA ARG A 16 8.22 -17.43 -5.14
C ARG A 16 8.55 -17.28 -3.66
N SER A 17 9.53 -16.43 -3.32
CA SER A 17 9.94 -16.16 -1.95
C SER A 17 10.68 -14.83 -1.90
N ALA A 18 10.49 -14.06 -0.83
CA ALA A 18 11.26 -12.85 -0.55
C ALA A 18 11.37 -12.60 0.95
N ASP A 19 12.57 -12.20 1.38
CA ASP A 19 12.87 -11.69 2.72
C ASP A 19 13.26 -10.22 2.59
N ILE A 20 12.54 -9.33 3.26
CA ILE A 20 12.71 -7.88 3.11
C ILE A 20 12.91 -7.26 4.49
N GLU A 21 14.12 -6.79 4.78
CA GLU A 21 14.39 -5.95 5.94
C GLU A 21 13.82 -4.55 5.68
N VAL A 22 12.79 -4.17 6.43
CA VAL A 22 12.11 -2.89 6.23
C VAL A 22 12.97 -1.75 6.77
N ALA A 23 13.25 -0.80 5.89
CA ALA A 23 13.97 0.43 6.21
C ALA A 23 13.07 1.66 6.02
N PRO A 24 13.38 2.81 6.66
CA PRO A 24 12.63 4.06 6.47
C PRO A 24 12.52 4.52 5.00
N MET A 25 13.45 4.09 4.14
CA MET A 25 13.42 4.32 2.71
C MET A 25 13.85 3.03 2.00
N MET A 26 13.02 2.53 1.09
CA MET A 26 13.31 1.36 0.26
C MET A 26 13.01 1.67 -1.20
N LEU A 27 13.87 1.18 -2.08
CA LEU A 27 13.69 1.29 -3.52
C LEU A 27 13.77 -0.10 -4.15
N PHE A 28 12.66 -0.53 -4.77
CA PHE A 28 12.63 -1.77 -5.56
C PHE A 28 13.03 -1.47 -7.00
N VAL A 29 14.10 -2.12 -7.49
CA VAL A 29 14.59 -2.01 -8.87
C VAL A 29 14.58 -3.37 -9.57
N GLY A 30 14.52 -3.38 -10.90
CA GLY A 30 14.53 -4.59 -11.72
C GLY A 30 13.53 -4.56 -12.87
N GLU A 31 13.52 -5.63 -13.68
CA GLU A 31 12.68 -5.75 -14.88
C GLU A 31 11.18 -5.60 -14.61
N ASN A 32 10.41 -5.21 -15.62
CA ASN A 32 8.97 -5.11 -15.49
C ASN A 32 8.35 -6.46 -15.15
N ASN A 33 7.21 -6.42 -14.43
CA ASN A 33 6.42 -7.60 -14.08
C ASN A 33 7.04 -8.61 -13.08
N THR A 34 8.15 -8.25 -12.42
CA THR A 34 8.84 -9.09 -11.42
C THR A 34 8.28 -8.99 -9.99
N GLY A 35 7.09 -8.41 -9.80
CA GLY A 35 6.45 -8.32 -8.48
C GLY A 35 6.84 -7.11 -7.63
N LYS A 36 7.67 -6.18 -8.12
CA LYS A 36 8.05 -4.95 -7.40
C LYS A 36 6.85 -4.16 -6.85
N SER A 37 5.86 -3.90 -7.71
CA SER A 37 4.64 -3.17 -7.31
C SER A 37 3.77 -3.97 -6.34
N TYR A 38 3.85 -5.30 -6.37
CA TYR A 38 3.11 -6.18 -5.47
C TYR A 38 3.71 -6.09 -4.07
N LEU A 39 5.04 -6.20 -3.94
CA LEU A 39 5.74 -6.01 -2.67
C LEU A 39 5.49 -4.62 -2.07
N ALA A 40 5.59 -3.56 -2.89
CA ALA A 40 5.31 -2.21 -2.42
C ALA A 40 3.87 -2.05 -1.90
N SER A 41 2.89 -2.63 -2.59
CA SER A 41 1.47 -2.60 -2.17
C SER A 41 1.22 -3.43 -0.91
N LEU A 42 1.87 -4.59 -0.77
CA LEU A 42 1.78 -5.45 0.40
C LEU A 42 2.38 -4.77 1.64
N LEU A 43 3.59 -4.23 1.51
CA LEU A 43 4.26 -3.46 2.58
C LEU A 43 3.40 -2.28 3.04
N TRP A 44 2.79 -1.56 2.11
CA TRP A 44 1.83 -0.51 2.44
C TRP A 44 0.65 -1.06 3.26
N GLY A 45 0.02 -2.14 2.79
CA GLY A 45 -1.15 -2.72 3.48
C GLY A 45 -0.84 -3.23 4.89
N ILE A 46 0.34 -3.80 5.10
CA ILE A 46 0.84 -4.21 6.43
C ILE A 46 1.09 -2.97 7.30
N SER A 47 1.71 -1.92 6.76
CA SER A 47 2.04 -0.72 7.52
C SER A 47 0.80 0.02 8.05
N GLU A 48 -0.33 -0.07 7.35
CA GLU A 48 -1.60 0.52 7.77
C GLU A 48 -2.29 -0.26 8.89
N MET A 49 -1.93 -1.54 9.11
CA MET A 49 -2.48 -2.35 10.20
C MET A 49 -1.85 -2.04 11.56
N GLY A 50 -0.68 -1.42 11.58
CA GLY A 50 0.11 -1.26 12.80
C GLY A 50 0.74 -2.58 13.25
N TYR A 51 0.94 -2.74 14.56
CA TYR A 51 1.49 -3.98 15.11
C TYR A 51 0.51 -5.15 14.97
N ILE A 52 0.97 -6.23 14.36
CA ILE A 52 0.24 -7.49 14.17
C ILE A 52 1.17 -8.66 14.47
N SER A 53 0.68 -9.69 15.16
CA SER A 53 1.45 -10.92 15.39
C SER A 53 1.48 -11.79 14.13
N ASP A 54 2.54 -12.59 13.99
CA ASP A 54 2.71 -13.50 12.85
C ASP A 54 1.53 -14.45 12.66
N GLU A 55 1.00 -14.99 13.75
CA GLU A 55 -0.12 -15.93 13.71
C GLU A 55 -1.37 -15.28 13.10
N ILE A 56 -1.71 -14.06 13.54
CA ILE A 56 -2.86 -13.31 13.03
C ILE A 56 -2.61 -12.86 11.59
N LEU A 57 -1.40 -12.37 11.29
CA LEU A 57 -1.06 -11.92 9.95
C LEU A 57 -1.17 -13.06 8.93
N ASN A 58 -0.65 -14.24 9.28
CA ASN A 58 -0.67 -15.39 8.40
C ASN A 58 -2.09 -15.98 8.28
N SER A 59 -2.94 -15.88 9.31
CA SER A 59 -4.35 -16.29 9.21
C SER A 59 -5.19 -15.32 8.38
N GLU A 60 -4.89 -14.02 8.43
CA GLU A 60 -5.62 -12.95 7.73
C GLU A 60 -5.03 -12.59 6.36
N LYS A 61 -3.94 -13.25 5.92
CA LYS A 61 -3.19 -12.88 4.71
C LYS A 61 -4.06 -12.82 3.44
N ASP A 62 -4.99 -13.77 3.28
CA ASP A 62 -5.83 -13.85 2.08
C ASP A 62 -6.83 -12.70 2.06
N SER A 63 -7.45 -12.41 3.20
CA SER A 63 -8.32 -11.25 3.41
C SER A 63 -7.58 -9.93 3.17
N LEU A 64 -6.33 -9.82 3.66
CA LEU A 64 -5.47 -8.67 3.44
C LEU A 64 -5.17 -8.47 1.95
N VAL A 65 -4.76 -9.52 1.24
CA VAL A 65 -4.46 -9.46 -0.20
C VAL A 65 -5.71 -9.09 -0.99
N GLN A 66 -6.85 -9.72 -0.71
CA GLN A 66 -8.13 -9.36 -1.35
C GLN A 66 -8.45 -7.88 -1.14
N ARG A 67 -8.25 -7.36 0.08
CA ARG A 67 -8.50 -5.95 0.39
C ARG A 67 -7.55 -5.01 -0.35
N ILE A 68 -6.26 -5.33 -0.44
CA ILE A 68 -5.25 -4.48 -1.11
C ILE A 68 -5.49 -4.45 -2.62
N PHE A 69 -5.86 -5.58 -3.22
CA PHE A 69 -5.87 -5.73 -4.67
C PHE A 69 -7.28 -5.73 -5.29
N SER A 70 -8.31 -5.62 -4.46
CA SER A 70 -9.71 -5.21 -4.68
C SER A 70 -10.52 -5.92 -5.78
N ASN A 71 -9.90 -6.63 -6.73
CA ASN A 71 -10.51 -7.37 -7.85
C ASN A 71 -9.54 -8.36 -8.53
N ARG A 72 -8.30 -8.53 -8.03
CA ARG A 72 -7.31 -9.43 -8.63
C ARG A 72 -7.18 -10.69 -7.78
N GLU A 73 -7.34 -11.84 -8.42
CA GLU A 73 -6.91 -13.12 -7.83
C GLU A 73 -5.38 -13.12 -7.74
N ILE A 74 -4.88 -12.80 -6.55
CA ILE A 74 -3.46 -12.87 -6.23
C ILE A 74 -3.35 -13.90 -5.12
N ASN A 75 -2.60 -14.96 -5.39
CA ASN A 75 -2.24 -15.98 -4.42
C ASN A 75 -1.22 -15.44 -3.41
N ILE A 76 -1.29 -15.94 -2.18
CA ILE A 76 -0.24 -15.78 -1.17
C ILE A 76 -0.10 -17.08 -0.36
N GLY A 77 1.11 -17.65 -0.33
CA GLY A 77 1.41 -18.90 0.36
C GLY A 77 1.65 -18.71 1.85
N LYS A 78 2.63 -17.90 2.23
CA LYS A 78 2.94 -17.57 3.63
C LYS A 78 3.25 -16.08 3.79
N LEU A 79 2.92 -15.54 4.96
CA LEU A 79 3.17 -14.15 5.30
C LEU A 79 3.51 -13.99 6.78
N ASN A 80 4.76 -13.67 7.10
CA ASN A 80 5.24 -13.52 8.49
C ASN A 80 6.08 -12.23 8.66
N ILE A 81 6.14 -11.70 9.88
CA ILE A 81 6.91 -10.51 10.26
C ILE A 81 7.77 -10.78 11.51
N ASN A 82 9.08 -10.80 11.30
CA ASN A 82 10.01 -10.89 12.42
C ASN A 82 10.36 -9.49 12.94
N TYR A 83 9.82 -9.11 14.11
CA TYR A 83 10.19 -7.87 14.79
C TYR A 83 11.51 -8.02 15.57
N SER A 84 12.45 -7.11 15.35
CA SER A 84 13.77 -7.19 16.00
C SER A 84 13.76 -6.86 17.50
N ASN A 85 12.82 -6.03 17.98
CA ASN A 85 12.74 -5.63 19.40
C ASN A 85 11.29 -5.51 19.90
N GLN A 86 11.05 -5.78 21.20
CA GLN A 86 9.74 -5.57 21.84
C GLN A 86 9.31 -4.10 21.87
N SER A 87 10.24 -3.14 21.81
CA SER A 87 9.92 -1.70 21.69
C SER A 87 9.33 -1.32 20.34
N ASP A 88 9.54 -2.13 19.29
CA ASP A 88 8.97 -1.91 17.96
C ASP A 88 7.47 -2.24 17.90
N LYS A 89 6.92 -2.86 18.96
CA LYS A 89 5.49 -3.14 19.12
C LYS A 89 4.66 -1.88 19.39
N ASN A 90 5.27 -0.81 19.89
CA ASN A 90 4.61 0.48 20.19
C ASN A 90 4.65 1.46 19.02
N THR A 91 4.84 0.98 17.80
CA THR A 91 4.84 1.86 16.63
C THR A 91 3.39 2.28 16.34
N GLU A 92 3.05 3.53 16.66
CA GLU A 92 1.85 4.19 16.12
C GLU A 92 1.73 3.91 14.62
N SER A 93 0.50 3.78 14.12
CA SER A 93 0.23 3.61 12.69
C SER A 93 0.91 4.71 11.90
N ARG A 94 2.05 4.37 11.30
CA ARG A 94 2.81 5.33 10.48
C ARG A 94 2.07 5.47 9.17
N HIS A 95 1.66 6.69 8.87
CA HIS A 95 1.04 7.05 7.61
C HIS A 95 2.06 6.82 6.47
N SER A 96 2.01 5.65 5.86
CA SER A 96 2.86 5.32 4.73
C SER A 96 2.27 5.95 3.48
N VAL A 97 3.03 6.83 2.82
CA VAL A 97 2.65 7.38 1.52
C VAL A 97 3.07 6.38 0.45
N TYR A 98 2.09 5.76 -0.21
CA TYR A 98 2.33 4.95 -1.40
C TYR A 98 2.30 5.82 -2.65
N LEU A 99 3.36 5.77 -3.45
CA LEU A 99 3.43 6.43 -4.74
C LEU A 99 3.22 5.39 -5.85
N PRO A 100 2.21 5.54 -6.73
CA PRO A 100 1.98 4.60 -7.82
C PRO A 100 3.17 4.54 -8.78
N ALA A 101 3.63 3.34 -9.11
CA ALA A 101 4.77 3.13 -10.00
C ALA A 101 4.48 3.42 -11.50
N SER A 102 3.21 3.57 -11.88
CA SER A 102 2.79 3.84 -13.27
C SER A 102 2.88 5.34 -13.57
N ARG A 103 3.73 5.72 -14.53
CA ARG A 103 3.94 7.13 -14.92
C ARG A 103 2.92 7.62 -15.97
N THR A 104 2.70 6.83 -17.02
CA THR A 104 1.98 7.33 -18.22
C THR A 104 0.51 6.91 -18.25
N GLY A 105 0.20 5.63 -18.05
CA GLY A 105 -1.20 5.16 -18.04
C GLY A 105 -2.00 5.77 -16.88
N PHE A 106 -1.35 6.02 -15.76
CA PHE A 106 -1.90 6.69 -14.58
C PHE A 106 -2.26 8.15 -14.84
N MET A 107 -1.33 8.97 -15.37
CA MET A 107 -1.62 10.39 -15.66
C MET A 107 -2.70 10.56 -16.73
N LEU A 108 -2.73 9.68 -17.75
CA LEU A 108 -3.70 9.77 -18.83
C LEU A 108 -5.12 9.36 -18.40
N SER A 109 -5.25 8.48 -17.41
CA SER A 109 -6.56 8.04 -16.89
C SER A 109 -7.02 8.78 -15.63
N TYR A 110 -6.17 9.64 -15.05
CA TYR A 110 -6.42 10.32 -13.78
C TYR A 110 -7.77 11.04 -13.73
N LYS A 111 -8.03 11.97 -14.65
CA LYS A 111 -9.26 12.78 -14.65
C LYS A 111 -10.56 11.95 -14.75
N PRO A 112 -10.73 11.05 -15.74
CA PRO A 112 -11.93 10.23 -15.82
C PRO A 112 -12.07 9.28 -14.62
N LEU A 113 -10.96 8.74 -14.11
CA LEU A 113 -10.97 7.88 -12.93
C LEU A 113 -11.41 8.62 -11.66
N ILE A 114 -10.94 9.85 -11.48
CA ILE A 114 -11.33 10.69 -10.35
C ILE A 114 -12.81 11.06 -10.46
N ALA A 115 -13.31 11.38 -11.65
CA ALA A 115 -14.72 11.65 -11.86
C ALA A 115 -15.60 10.44 -11.46
N GLU A 116 -15.19 9.22 -11.82
CA GLU A 116 -15.86 7.99 -11.41
C GLU A 116 -15.82 7.78 -9.89
N LEU A 117 -14.66 7.97 -9.25
CA LEU A 117 -14.53 7.92 -7.79
C LEU A 117 -15.46 8.93 -7.08
N MET A 118 -15.54 10.16 -7.59
CA MET A 118 -16.42 11.22 -7.03
C MET A 118 -17.91 10.90 -7.21
N ASN A 119 -18.29 10.35 -8.37
CA ASN A 119 -19.67 9.95 -8.64
C ASN A 119 -20.14 8.82 -7.71
N HIS A 120 -19.22 7.95 -7.28
CA HIS A 120 -19.50 6.91 -6.30
C HIS A 120 -19.40 7.36 -4.84
N TRP A 121 -18.72 8.49 -4.55
CA TRP A 121 -18.64 9.06 -3.21
C TRP A 121 -19.95 9.70 -2.72
N GLY A 122 -20.87 10.03 -3.62
CA GLY A 122 -22.16 10.68 -3.31
C GLY A 122 -23.39 9.75 -3.36
N LEU A 123 -23.21 8.46 -3.62
CA LEU A 123 -24.29 7.47 -3.66
C LEU A 123 -23.92 6.32 -2.73
N ASP A 124 -24.83 5.92 -1.84
CA ASP A 124 -24.71 4.80 -0.91
C ASP A 124 -24.59 3.43 -1.64
N LYS A 125 -23.53 3.23 -2.43
CA LYS A 125 -23.20 1.96 -3.08
C LYS A 125 -21.75 1.57 -2.76
N PRO A 126 -21.49 0.34 -2.24
CA PRO A 126 -20.25 0.07 -1.51
C PRO A 126 -19.08 -0.43 -2.38
N GLU A 127 -19.26 -0.62 -3.68
CA GLU A 127 -18.26 -1.32 -4.50
C GLU A 127 -17.80 -0.47 -5.67
N ILE A 128 -16.65 0.18 -5.48
CA ILE A 128 -15.94 0.83 -6.57
C ILE A 128 -15.27 -0.30 -7.39
N GLN A 129 -15.80 -0.63 -8.57
CA GLN A 129 -15.18 -1.60 -9.49
C GLN A 129 -13.94 -0.99 -10.17
N THR A 130 -12.92 -0.65 -9.38
CA THR A 130 -11.63 -0.18 -9.94
C THR A 130 -10.68 -1.36 -10.13
N THR A 131 -9.82 -1.24 -11.14
CA THR A 131 -8.67 -2.14 -11.35
C THR A 131 -7.45 -1.76 -10.49
N PHE A 132 -7.57 -0.68 -9.70
CA PHE A 132 -6.48 -0.13 -8.90
C PHE A 132 -6.35 -0.84 -7.57
N THR A 133 -5.12 -0.90 -7.09
CA THR A 133 -4.85 -1.33 -5.73
C THR A 133 -5.36 -0.26 -4.75
N LEU A 134 -5.84 -0.68 -3.59
CA LEU A 134 -6.21 0.19 -2.48
C LEU A 134 -5.16 1.27 -2.16
N PRO A 135 -3.83 0.97 -2.11
CA PRO A 135 -2.81 2.01 -1.93
C PRO A 135 -2.88 3.12 -2.97
N THR A 136 -3.17 2.77 -4.23
CA THR A 136 -3.32 3.75 -5.33
C THR A 136 -4.57 4.61 -5.13
N ILE A 137 -5.71 4.00 -4.77
CA ILE A 137 -6.95 4.73 -4.47
C ILE A 137 -6.73 5.71 -3.31
N ARG A 138 -6.05 5.27 -2.24
CA ARG A 138 -5.74 6.11 -1.08
C ARG A 138 -4.81 7.28 -1.44
N PHE A 139 -3.83 7.04 -2.29
CA PHE A 139 -2.98 8.12 -2.80
C PHE A 139 -3.79 9.16 -3.57
N LEU A 140 -4.67 8.73 -4.49
CA LEU A 140 -5.53 9.63 -5.26
C LEU A 140 -6.44 10.48 -4.38
N GLN A 141 -7.06 9.86 -3.36
CA GLN A 141 -7.88 10.57 -2.38
C GLN A 141 -7.08 11.62 -1.60
N LYS A 142 -5.83 11.31 -1.21
CA LYS A 142 -4.95 12.26 -0.52
C LYS A 142 -4.54 13.41 -1.44
N LEU A 143 -4.22 13.13 -2.71
CA LEU A 143 -3.81 14.14 -3.68
C LEU A 143 -4.91 15.19 -3.92
N ILE A 144 -6.15 14.74 -4.11
CA ILE A 144 -7.30 15.65 -4.31
C ILE A 144 -7.56 16.49 -3.06
N LYS A 145 -7.55 15.87 -1.88
CA LYS A 145 -7.72 16.61 -0.62
C LYS A 145 -6.65 17.68 -0.43
N ALA A 146 -5.42 17.44 -0.89
CA ALA A 146 -4.36 18.42 -0.85
C ALA A 146 -4.62 19.60 -1.80
N GLU A 147 -5.15 19.36 -3.02
CA GLU A 147 -5.53 20.44 -3.95
C GLU A 147 -6.67 21.32 -3.42
N MET A 148 -7.56 20.77 -2.58
CA MET A 148 -8.69 21.48 -2.00
C MET A 148 -8.40 22.23 -0.69
N SER A 149 -7.22 22.02 -0.09
CA SER A 149 -6.81 22.65 1.17
C SER A 149 -5.76 23.74 0.91
N PRO A 150 -6.08 25.03 1.06
CA PRO A 150 -5.12 26.11 0.83
C PRO A 150 -4.00 26.17 1.87
N GLU A 151 -4.19 25.53 3.03
CA GLU A 151 -3.17 25.48 4.07
C GLU A 151 -2.52 24.10 4.08
N THR A 152 -1.26 24.06 3.64
CA THR A 152 -0.41 22.88 3.77
C THR A 152 0.65 23.16 4.84
N PRO A 153 1.00 22.17 5.68
CA PRO A 153 1.99 22.33 6.75
C PRO A 153 3.44 22.53 6.25
N PHE A 154 3.61 22.69 4.94
CA PHE A 154 4.88 22.95 4.25
C PHE A 154 4.80 24.18 3.35
N ALA A 155 3.82 25.06 3.56
CA ALA A 155 3.65 26.28 2.77
C ALA A 155 4.90 27.18 2.81
N ASP A 156 5.66 27.10 3.90
CA ASP A 156 6.95 27.75 4.14
C ASP A 156 8.11 27.24 3.26
N ILE A 157 7.95 26.09 2.60
CA ILE A 157 8.96 25.50 1.69
C ILE A 157 8.70 25.91 0.23
N ALA A 158 7.53 26.47 -0.07
CA ALA A 158 7.12 26.81 -1.44
C ALA A 158 7.54 28.22 -1.92
N GLU A 159 8.26 28.99 -1.10
CA GLU A 159 8.88 30.28 -1.45
C GLU A 159 10.33 30.16 -1.94
#